data_AF-A0A7Y3F2X2-F1
#
_entry.id   AF-A0A7Y3F2X2-F1
#
_cell.length_a   1.000
_cell.length_b   1.000
_cell.length_c   1.000
_cell.angle_alpha   90.00
_cell.angle_beta   90.00
_cell.angle_gamma   90.00
#
_symmetry.space_group_name_H-M   'P 1'
#
loop_
_entity.id
_entity.type
_entity.pdbx_description
1 polymer ?
#
loop_
_entity_poly.entity_id
_entity_poly.type
_entity_poly.pdbx_seq_one_letter_code
_entity_poly.pdbx_strand_id
1 'polypeptide(L)'
;GGDQSLFITRELFNTSGGYNESYKIYEDNEFIGRLYKLTNFIILPDQVRTSARKYEQIGNLKLQFYFGIIHLKNYLGADPEQLYQYYKRKIST
;
A
#
# COMPACT_ATOMS: atom_id res chain seq x y z
N GLY A 1 -3.68 3.43 2.03
CA GLY A 1 -3.64 3.60 0.56
C GLY A 1 -2.37 4.31 0.19
N GLY A 2 -1.72 3.98 -0.93
CA GLY A 2 -0.36 4.45 -1.28
C GLY A 2 -0.20 5.95 -1.57
N ASP A 3 -1.25 6.74 -1.42
CA ASP A 3 -1.22 8.21 -1.53
C ASP A 3 -0.94 8.90 -0.17
N GLN A 4 -0.60 8.12 0.86
CA GLN A 4 -0.27 8.60 2.20
C GLN A 4 1.24 8.48 2.44
N SER A 5 1.83 9.47 3.12
CA SER A 5 3.22 9.39 3.57
C SER A 5 3.33 8.81 4.98
N LEU A 6 4.45 8.16 5.27
CA LEU A 6 4.76 7.58 6.57
C LEU A 6 6.06 8.20 7.09
N PHE A 7 6.01 8.78 8.29
CA PHE A 7 7.20 9.13 9.05
C PHE A 7 7.40 8.11 10.19
N ILE A 8 8.61 7.57 10.30
CA ILE A 8 8.97 6.57 11.29
C ILE A 8 10.40 6.77 11.77
N THR A 9 10.66 6.53 13.05
CA THR A 9 12.03 6.58 13.59
C THR A 9 12.85 5.42 13.06
N ARG A 10 14.17 5.63 12.89
CA ARG A 10 15.09 4.57 12.45
C ARG A 10 15.06 3.35 13.37
N GLU A 11 14.96 3.58 14.67
CA GLU A 11 14.88 2.52 15.66
C GLU A 11 13.62 1.66 15.45
N LEU A 12 12.44 2.28 15.35
CA LEU A 12 11.18 1.56 15.16
C LEU A 12 11.13 0.84 13.81
N PHE A 13 11.70 1.42 12.75
CA PHE A 13 11.81 0.76 11.45
C PHE A 13 12.63 -0.52 11.53
N ASN A 14 13.79 -0.47 12.20
CA ASN A 14 14.65 -1.63 12.34
C ASN A 14 14.05 -2.70 13.26
N THR A 15 13.46 -2.32 14.38
CA THR A 15 12.85 -3.28 15.33
C THR A 15 11.58 -3.92 14.81
N SER A 16 10.85 -3.24 13.92
CA SER A 16 9.70 -3.83 13.21
C SER A 16 10.10 -4.78 12.08
N GLY A 17 11.38 -4.83 11.68
CA GLY A 17 11.87 -5.68 10.60
C GLY A 17 11.80 -5.06 9.20
N GLY A 18 11.61 -3.74 9.11
CA GLY A 18 11.60 -3.00 7.84
C GLY A 18 10.46 -3.38 6.90
N TYR A 19 10.59 -3.03 5.61
CA TYR A 19 9.65 -3.42 4.56
C TYR A 19 9.83 -4.90 4.17
N ASN A 20 8.72 -5.58 3.89
CA ASN A 20 8.77 -6.92 3.33
C ASN A 20 8.97 -6.87 1.81
N GLU A 21 10.20 -7.12 1.35
CA GLU A 21 10.58 -7.07 -0.07
C GLU A 21 9.88 -8.09 -0.97
N SER A 22 9.18 -9.07 -0.38
CA SER A 22 8.33 -9.98 -1.16
C SER A 22 7.14 -9.24 -1.78
N TYR A 23 6.70 -8.14 -1.16
CA TYR A 23 5.65 -7.27 -1.66
C TYR A 23 6.26 -6.22 -2.61
N LYS A 24 6.14 -6.46 -3.92
CA LYS A 24 6.47 -5.46 -4.96
C LYS A 24 5.42 -4.34 -5.07
N ILE A 25 4.23 -4.65 -4.58
CA ILE A 25 3.13 -3.73 -4.36
C ILE A 25 2.54 -4.06 -3.00
N TYR A 26 1.83 -3.11 -2.40
CA TYR A 26 1.12 -3.30 -1.13
C TYR A 26 2.04 -3.43 0.10
N GLU A 27 3.35 -3.22 -0.07
CA GLU A 27 4.39 -3.20 0.95
C GLU A 27 4.06 -2.23 2.09
N ASP A 28 3.56 -1.04 1.76
CA ASP A 28 3.21 -0.03 2.77
C ASP A 28 2.04 -0.49 3.63
N ASN A 29 1.01 -1.13 3.04
CA ASN A 29 -0.16 -1.58 3.80
C ASN A 29 0.19 -2.77 4.70
N GLU A 30 1.06 -3.67 4.23
CA GLU A 30 1.62 -4.74 5.05
C GLU A 30 2.42 -4.15 6.23
N PHE A 31 3.31 -3.20 5.95
CA PHE A 31 4.16 -2.60 6.95
C PHE A 31 3.36 -1.81 8.00
N ILE A 32 2.45 -0.94 7.56
CA ILE A 32 1.56 -0.19 8.43
C ILE A 32 0.70 -1.13 9.27
N GLY A 33 0.21 -2.24 8.70
CA GLY A 33 -0.54 -3.27 9.41
C GLY A 33 0.25 -3.90 10.57
N ARG A 34 1.58 -4.06 10.42
CA ARG A 34 2.47 -4.45 11.54
C ARG A 34 2.65 -3.32 12.54
N LEU A 35 2.88 -2.08 12.09
CA LEU A 35 3.09 -0.93 12.97
C LEU A 35 1.88 -0.67 13.89
N TYR A 36 0.65 -0.83 13.39
CA TYR A 36 -0.57 -0.72 14.20
C TYR A 36 -0.60 -1.71 15.38
N LYS A 37 0.13 -2.81 15.31
CA LYS A 37 0.21 -3.81 16.40
C LYS A 37 1.36 -3.54 17.37
N LEU A 38 2.37 -2.78 16.95
CA LEU A 38 3.61 -2.55 17.70
C LEU A 38 3.64 -1.22 18.45
N THR A 39 2.90 -0.21 17.97
CA THR A 39 2.94 1.13 18.56
C THR A 39 1.65 1.90 18.34
N ASN A 40 1.53 3.03 19.03
CA ASN A 40 0.46 4.00 18.76
C ASN A 40 0.72 4.68 17.43
N PHE A 41 -0.22 4.54 16.50
CA PHE A 41 -0.15 5.13 15.17
C PHE A 41 -0.96 6.44 15.15
N ILE A 42 -0.31 7.55 14.79
CA ILE A 42 -0.93 8.88 14.75
C ILE A 42 -1.07 9.32 13.30
N ILE A 43 -2.27 9.79 12.92
CA ILE A 43 -2.53 10.39 11.62
C ILE A 43 -2.48 11.91 11.78
N LEU A 44 -1.57 12.56 11.06
CA LEU A 44 -1.46 14.02 11.05
C LEU A 44 -2.54 14.60 10.11
N PRO A 45 -3.12 15.77 10.43
CA PRO A 45 -4.14 16.41 9.61
C PRO A 45 -3.57 17.08 8.33
N ASP A 46 -2.27 16.98 8.11
CA ASP A 46 -1.58 17.60 6.98
C ASP A 46 -1.84 16.83 5.67
N GLN A 47 -1.86 17.59 4.57
CA GLN A 47 -2.13 17.05 3.24
C GLN A 47 -0.83 16.93 2.44
N VAL A 48 -0.70 15.81 1.74
CA VAL A 48 0.37 15.58 0.76
C VAL A 48 -0.21 15.70 -0.65
N ARG A 49 0.52 16.37 -1.55
CA ARG A 49 0.14 16.46 -2.95
C ARG A 49 0.78 15.31 -3.73
N THR A 50 -0.04 14.45 -4.31
CA THR A 50 0.41 13.32 -5.15
C THR A 50 0.02 13.53 -6.61
N SER A 51 0.58 12.70 -7.49
CA SER A 51 0.34 12.77 -8.93
C SER A 51 -0.97 12.10 -9.34
N ALA A 52 -1.81 12.78 -10.11
CA ALA A 52 -3.06 12.23 -10.66
C ALA A 52 -2.86 11.33 -11.89
N ARG A 53 -1.61 11.11 -12.36
CA ARG A 53 -1.32 10.44 -13.64
C ARG A 53 -2.04 9.10 -13.84
N LYS A 54 -2.06 8.22 -12.82
CA LYS A 54 -2.74 6.92 -12.93
C LYS A 54 -4.26 7.06 -13.06
N TYR A 55 -4.84 8.04 -12.38
CA TYR A 55 -6.25 8.36 -12.45
C TYR A 55 -6.63 8.87 -13.85
N GLU A 56 -5.78 9.72 -14.44
CA GLU A 56 -5.96 10.23 -15.81
C GLU A 56 -5.84 9.12 -16.87
N GLN A 57 -4.92 8.18 -16.69
CA GLN A 57 -4.69 7.08 -17.65
C GLN A 57 -5.74 5.98 -17.60
N ILE A 58 -6.19 5.59 -16.39
CA ILE A 58 -7.05 4.41 -16.19
C ILE A 58 -8.51 4.80 -15.92
N GLY A 59 -8.74 5.99 -15.37
CA GLY A 59 -10.04 6.47 -14.91
C GLY A 59 -10.31 6.17 -13.44
N ASN A 60 -10.93 7.13 -12.75
CA ASN A 60 -11.13 7.12 -11.29
C ASN A 60 -11.82 5.86 -10.76
N LEU A 61 -13.00 5.53 -11.27
CA LEU A 61 -13.80 4.40 -10.78
C LEU A 61 -13.10 3.06 -11.05
N LYS A 62 -12.48 2.93 -12.22
CA LYS A 62 -11.81 1.69 -12.65
C LYS A 62 -10.58 1.43 -11.81
N LEU A 63 -9.78 2.47 -11.54
CA LEU A 63 -8.60 2.38 -10.69
C LEU A 63 -8.97 2.02 -9.26
N GLN A 64 -9.98 2.69 -8.68
CA GLN A 64 -10.48 2.39 -7.34
C GLN A 64 -11.01 0.96 -7.22
N PHE A 65 -11.74 0.49 -8.23
CA PHE A 65 -12.19 -0.90 -8.29
C PHE A 65 -11.01 -1.89 -8.28
N TYR A 66 -9.97 -1.67 -9.08
CA TYR A 66 -8.81 -2.58 -9.10
C TYR A 66 -8.04 -2.58 -7.79
N PHE A 67 -7.83 -1.43 -7.16
CA PHE A 67 -7.23 -1.40 -5.82
C PHE A 67 -8.11 -2.07 -4.77
N GLY A 68 -9.44 -1.89 -4.83
CA GLY A 68 -10.38 -2.61 -3.97
C GLY A 68 -10.25 -4.13 -4.09
N ILE A 69 -10.08 -4.65 -5.31
CA ILE A 69 -9.83 -6.08 -5.53
C ILE A 69 -8.48 -6.53 -4.95
N ILE A 70 -7.43 -5.70 -5.04
CA ILE A 70 -6.13 -6.00 -4.42
C ILE A 70 -6.28 -6.11 -2.90
N HIS A 71 -6.97 -5.15 -2.26
CA HIS A 71 -7.27 -5.19 -0.83
C HIS A 71 -8.07 -6.44 -0.44
N LEU A 72 -9.11 -6.79 -1.19
CA LEU A 72 -9.91 -7.99 -0.95
C LEU A 72 -9.08 -9.27 -1.08
N LYS A 73 -8.25 -9.38 -2.12
CA LYS A 73 -7.36 -10.53 -2.33
C LYS A 73 -6.38 -10.68 -1.17
N ASN A 74 -5.76 -9.59 -0.72
CA ASN A 74 -4.88 -9.60 0.42
C ASN A 74 -5.61 -10.04 1.70
N TYR A 75 -6.82 -9.53 1.93
CA TYR A 75 -7.66 -9.91 3.08
C TYR A 75 -8.02 -11.41 3.06
N LEU A 76 -8.22 -12.00 1.88
CA LEU A 76 -8.46 -13.43 1.69
C LEU A 76 -7.19 -14.29 1.75
N GLY A 77 -6.02 -13.71 2.02
CA GLY A 77 -4.75 -14.44 2.18
C GLY A 77 -4.00 -14.72 0.87
N ALA A 78 -4.24 -13.96 -0.19
CA ALA A 78 -3.44 -14.05 -1.41
C ALA A 78 -1.96 -13.69 -1.13
N ASP A 79 -1.04 -14.43 -1.74
CA ASP A 79 0.39 -14.16 -1.60
C ASP A 79 0.83 -12.89 -2.38
N PRO A 80 2.01 -12.32 -2.06
CA PRO A 80 2.49 -11.09 -2.68
C PRO A 80 2.61 -11.14 -4.22
N GLU A 81 2.99 -12.30 -4.76
CA GLU A 81 3.15 -12.47 -6.21
C GLU A 81 1.78 -12.52 -6.89
N GLN A 82 0.76 -13.15 -6.29
CA GLN A 82 -0.61 -13.08 -6.79
C GLN A 82 -1.15 -11.64 -6.86
N LEU A 83 -0.87 -10.82 -5.83
CA LEU A 83 -1.24 -9.40 -5.83
C LEU A 83 -0.52 -8.67 -6.97
N TYR A 84 0.79 -8.88 -7.10
CA TYR A 84 1.61 -8.27 -8.14
C TYR A 84 1.14 -8.65 -9.55
N GLN A 85 0.83 -9.92 -9.81
CA GLN A 85 0.32 -10.36 -11.11
C GLN A 85 -1.02 -9.71 -11.46
N TYR A 86 -1.91 -9.55 -10.47
CA TYR A 86 -3.17 -8.84 -10.69
C TYR A 86 -2.93 -7.36 -11.03
N TYR A 87 -2.08 -6.68 -10.26
CA TYR A 87 -1.70 -5.30 -10.50
C TYR A 87 -1.07 -5.11 -11.88
N LYS A 88 -0.12 -5.97 -12.24
CA LYS A 88 0.56 -5.93 -13.53
C LYS A 88 -0.42 -6.05 -14.69
N ARG A 89 -1.43 -6.92 -14.57
CA ARG A 89 -2.43 -7.15 -15.62
C ARG A 89 -3.47 -6.04 -15.75
N LYS A 90 -3.77 -5.30 -14.68
CA LYS A 90 -4.93 -4.39 -14.61
C LYS A 90 -4.56 -2.91 -14.46
N ILE A 91 -3.38 -2.62 -13.92
CA ILE A 91 -2.96 -1.27 -13.53
C ILE A 91 -1.63 -0.89 -14.18
N SER A 92 -0.64 -1.80 -14.19
CA SER A 92 0.65 -1.52 -14.84
C SER A 92 0.44 -1.42 -16.35
N THR A 93 0.38 -0.18 -16.85
CA THR A 93 0.26 0.16 -18.26
C THR A 93 1.50 0.93 -18.68
#